data_AF-A0A529P8Q6-F1
#
_entry.id   AF-A0A529P8Q6-F1
#
_cell.length_a   1.000
_cell.length_b   1.000
_cell.length_c   1.000
_cell.angle_alpha   90.00
_cell.angle_beta   90.00
_cell.angle_gamma   90.00
#
_symmetry.space_group_name_H-M   'P 1'
#
loop_
_entity.id
_entity.type
_entity.pdbx_description
1 polymer ?
#
loop_
_entity_poly.entity_id
_entity_poly.type
_entity_poly.pdbx_seq_one_letter_code
_entity_poly.pdbx_strand_id
1 'polypeptide(L)'
;MTQAIAHYLPWLLSAITIYMTVLAGNKAKHAWLFGLLNQALWLVWILTTGAWGLLPMNAALWIVYTRNHLKWAAETRARNP
;
A
#
# COMPACT_ATOMS: atom_id res chain seq x y z
N MET A 1 -10.88 17.81 15.55
CA MET A 1 -10.75 16.34 15.32
C MET A 1 -9.81 15.99 14.17
N THR A 2 -9.62 16.85 13.17
CA THR A 2 -8.73 16.64 12.00
C THR A 2 -7.21 16.76 12.29
N GLN A 3 -6.83 17.49 13.34
CA GLN A 3 -5.44 17.78 13.70
C GLN A 3 -4.63 16.52 14.10
N ALA A 4 -5.24 15.62 14.87
CA ALA A 4 -4.59 14.38 15.30
C ALA A 4 -4.35 13.42 14.13
N ILE A 5 -5.27 13.37 13.16
CA ILE A 5 -5.12 12.56 11.95
C ILE A 5 -4.03 13.15 11.05
N ALA A 6 -4.00 14.48 10.88
CA ALA A 6 -2.94 15.13 10.11
C ALA A 6 -1.54 14.89 10.71
N HIS A 7 -1.42 14.89 12.04
CA HIS A 7 -0.13 14.74 12.70
C HIS A 7 0.29 13.30 13.01
N TYR A 8 -0.59 12.44 13.51
CA TYR A 8 -0.23 11.10 13.97
C TYR A 8 -0.41 10.01 12.90
N LEU A 9 -1.31 10.21 11.93
CA LEU A 9 -1.53 9.21 10.88
C LEU A 9 -0.28 8.99 10.00
N PRO A 10 0.55 10.01 9.66
CA PRO A 10 1.82 9.79 8.98
C PRO A 10 2.79 8.92 9.77
N TRP A 11 2.87 9.08 11.09
CA TRP A 11 3.71 8.23 11.95
C TRP A 11 3.21 6.78 11.99
N LEU A 12 1.90 6.59 12.07
CA LEU A 12 1.28 5.28 12.00
C LEU A 12 1.52 4.62 10.63
N LEU A 13 1.37 5.37 9.54
CA LEU A 13 1.69 4.97 8.17
C LEU A 13 3.17 4.59 8.01
N SER A 14 4.10 5.37 8.56
CA SER A 14 5.52 5.06 8.55
C SER A 14 5.85 3.79 9.33
N ALA A 15 5.25 3.59 10.51
CA ALA A 15 5.42 2.36 11.27
C ALA A 15 4.91 1.13 10.51
N ILE A 16 3.73 1.25 9.87
CA ILE A 16 3.17 0.20 9.00
C ILE A 16 4.06 -0.06 7.78
N THR A 17 4.63 0.99 7.18
CA THR A 17 5.53 0.89 6.02
C THR A 17 6.86 0.21 6.38
N ILE A 18 7.42 0.49 7.57
CA ILE A 18 8.62 -0.18 8.09
C ILE A 18 8.33 -1.65 8.34
N TYR A 19 7.22 -1.96 9.03
CA TYR A 19 6.78 -3.33 9.26
C TYR A 19 6.61 -4.11 7.94
N MET A 20 6.06 -3.44 6.92
CA MET A 20 5.96 -3.95 5.55
C MET A 20 7.29 -4.26 4.90
N THR A 21 8.24 -3.33 4.99
CA THR A 21 9.55 -3.46 4.36
C THR A 21 10.30 -4.66 4.95
N VAL A 22 10.20 -4.85 6.27
CA VAL A 22 10.74 -6.03 6.96
C VAL A 22 10.07 -7.31 6.50
N LEU A 23 8.74 -7.32 6.33
CA LEU A 23 8.00 -8.50 5.92
C LEU A 23 8.18 -8.85 4.43
N ALA A 24 8.33 -7.84 3.56
CA ALA A 24 8.63 -8.01 2.13
C ALA A 24 10.02 -8.61 1.91
N GLY A 25 10.99 -8.30 2.79
CA GLY A 25 12.30 -8.97 2.82
C GLY A 25 12.20 -10.49 3.02
N ASN A 26 11.10 -10.98 3.60
CA ASN A 26 10.88 -12.39 3.89
C ASN A 26 10.16 -13.18 2.75
N LYS A 27 10.02 -12.61 1.54
CA LYS A 27 9.41 -13.25 0.34
C LYS A 27 8.00 -13.85 0.55
N ALA A 28 7.25 -13.36 1.53
CA ALA A 28 5.90 -13.84 1.76
C ALA A 28 4.94 -13.29 0.68
N LYS A 29 4.15 -14.15 0.02
CA LYS A 29 3.04 -13.77 -0.89
C LYS A 29 2.10 -12.70 -0.30
N HIS A 30 2.06 -12.58 1.02
CA HIS A 30 1.27 -11.62 1.78
C HIS A 30 1.81 -10.19 1.73
N ALA A 31 3.08 -9.95 1.39
CA ALA A 31 3.68 -8.61 1.29
C ALA A 31 2.91 -7.67 0.35
N TRP A 32 2.20 -8.25 -0.63
CA TRP A 32 1.33 -7.51 -1.53
C TRP A 32 0.05 -6.96 -0.88
N LEU A 33 -0.62 -7.77 -0.04
CA LEU A 33 -1.83 -7.36 0.68
C LEU A 33 -1.53 -6.16 1.58
N PHE A 34 -0.34 -6.18 2.17
CA PHE A 34 0.17 -5.09 2.97
C PHE A 34 0.37 -3.81 2.11
N GLY A 35 1.06 -3.87 0.97
CA GLY A 35 1.20 -2.71 0.08
C GLY A 35 -0.14 -2.09 -0.35
N LEU A 36 -1.15 -2.93 -0.59
CA LEU A 36 -2.53 -2.49 -0.89
C LEU A 36 -3.20 -1.81 0.32
N LEU A 37 -3.00 -2.37 1.52
CA LEU A 37 -3.49 -1.78 2.77
C LEU A 37 -2.86 -0.41 3.03
N ASN A 38 -1.57 -0.26 2.72
CA ASN A 38 -0.87 1.02 2.83
C ASN A 38 -1.49 2.06 1.90
N GLN A 39 -1.79 1.68 0.65
CA GLN A 39 -2.44 2.59 -0.30
C GLN A 39 -3.88 2.92 0.05
N ALA A 40 -4.59 2.02 0.72
CA ALA A 40 -5.91 2.31 1.29
C ALA A 40 -5.79 3.32 2.45
N LEU A 41 -4.81 3.17 3.33
CA LEU A 41 -4.51 4.13 4.41
C LEU A 41 -4.12 5.51 3.85
N TRP A 42 -3.28 5.55 2.81
CA TRP A 42 -2.95 6.79 2.10
C TRP A 42 -4.18 7.44 1.46
N LEU A 43 -5.08 6.65 0.87
CA LEU A 43 -6.33 7.16 0.31
C LEU A 43 -7.20 7.83 1.38
N VAL A 44 -7.37 7.17 2.53
CA VAL A 44 -8.14 7.70 3.66
C VAL A 44 -7.51 9.00 4.16
N TRP A 45 -6.18 9.04 4.30
CA TRP A 45 -5.48 10.26 4.69
C TRP A 45 -5.74 11.40 3.71
N ILE A 46 -5.55 11.15 2.41
CA ILE A 46 -5.76 12.16 1.35
C ILE A 46 -7.19 12.72 1.39
N LEU A 47 -8.20 11.86 1.54
CA LEU A 47 -9.59 12.27 1.64
C LEU A 47 -9.86 13.10 2.91
N THR A 48 -9.24 12.74 4.04
CA THR A 48 -9.40 13.48 5.31
C THR A 48 -8.64 14.80 5.36
N THR A 49 -7.50 14.94 4.66
CA THR A 49 -6.68 16.16 4.64
C THR A 49 -6.97 17.07 3.45
N GLY A 50 -7.75 16.60 2.47
CA GLY A 50 -8.04 17.35 1.24
C GLY A 50 -6.82 17.47 0.32
N ALA A 51 -5.88 16.52 0.38
CA ALA A 51 -4.66 16.53 -0.42
C ALA A 51 -4.91 16.01 -1.86
N TRP A 52 -5.83 16.65 -2.59
CA TRP A 52 -6.29 16.21 -3.91
C TRP A 52 -5.18 16.02 -4.96
N GLY A 53 -4.04 16.70 -4.82
CA GLY A 53 -2.88 16.55 -5.70
C GLY A 53 -2.22 15.17 -5.64
N LEU A 54 -2.43 14.40 -4.56
CA LEU A 54 -1.83 13.07 -4.38
C LEU A 54 -2.78 11.92 -4.78
N LEU A 55 -4.05 12.21 -5.07
CA LEU A 55 -5.03 11.21 -5.54
C LEU A 55 -4.62 10.51 -6.84
N PRO A 56 -4.18 11.23 -7.90
CA PRO A 56 -3.76 10.58 -9.14
C PRO A 56 -2.59 9.62 -8.92
N MET A 57 -1.62 10.03 -8.09
CA MET A 57 -0.48 9.19 -7.70
C MET A 57 -0.93 7.95 -6.93
N ASN A 58 -1.83 8.11 -5.95
CA ASN A 58 -2.32 6.99 -5.15
C ASN A 58 -3.10 5.99 -6.02
N ALA A 59 -3.95 6.47 -6.93
CA ALA A 59 -4.69 5.64 -7.88
C ALA A 59 -3.76 4.89 -8.84
N ALA A 60 -2.74 5.56 -9.38
CA ALA A 60 -1.74 4.93 -10.25
C ALA A 60 -1.00 3.80 -9.53
N LEU A 61 -0.56 4.04 -8.29
CA LEU A 61 0.09 3.02 -7.46
C LEU A 61 -0.85 1.83 -7.18
N TRP A 62 -2.12 2.09 -6.89
CA TRP A 62 -3.11 1.05 -6.67
C TRP A 62 -3.28 0.12 -7.89
N ILE A 63 -3.33 0.71 -9.10
CA ILE A 63 -3.43 -0.02 -10.36
C ILE A 63 -2.15 -0.82 -10.63
N VAL A 64 -0.97 -0.21 -10.47
CA VAL A 64 0.31 -0.88 -10.71
C VAL A 64 0.50 -2.06 -9.75
N TYR A 65 0.23 -1.87 -8.46
CA TYR A 65 0.29 -2.96 -7.48
C TYR A 65 -0.65 -4.09 -7.85
N THR A 66 -1.91 -3.79 -8.22
CA THR A 66 -2.91 -4.79 -8.62
C THR A 66 -2.48 -5.57 -9.87
N ARG A 67 -1.97 -4.88 -10.89
CA ARG A 67 -1.46 -5.52 -12.11
C ARG A 67 -0.22 -6.38 -11.84
N ASN A 68 0.68 -5.92 -10.98
CA ASN A 68 1.91 -6.65 -10.66
C ASN A 68 1.61 -7.96 -9.91
N HIS A 69 0.59 -7.98 -9.04
CA HIS A 69 0.13 -9.20 -8.37
C HIS A 69 -0.50 -10.21 -9.34
N LEU A 70 -1.36 -9.77 -10.25
CA LEU A 70 -1.94 -10.67 -11.25
C LEU A 70 -0.84 -11.35 -12.08
N LYS A 71 0.22 -10.61 -12.40
CA LYS A 71 1.39 -11.14 -13.11
C LYS A 71 2.18 -12.16 -12.26
N TRP A 72 2.45 -11.86 -10.99
CA TRP A 72 3.16 -12.78 -10.08
C TRP A 72 2.35 -14.01 -9.68
N ALA A 73 1.02 -13.90 -9.53
CA ALA A 73 0.15 -15.03 -9.29
C ALA A 73 0.14 -15.99 -10.50
N ALA A 74 0.14 -15.44 -11.72
CA ALA A 74 0.28 -16.21 -12.96
C ALA A 74 1.65 -16.89 -13.08
N GLU A 75 2.75 -16.19 -12.77
CA GLU A 75 4.11 -16.76 -12.79
C GLU A 75 4.31 -17.86 -11.73
N THR A 76 3.72 -17.70 -10.54
CA THR A 76 3.81 -18.72 -9.49
C THR A 76 3.05 -20.00 -9.89
N ARG A 77 1.94 -19.86 -10.63
CA ARG A 77 1.16 -21.00 -11.14
C ARG A 77 1.84 -21.70 -12.33
N ALA A 78 2.64 -20.98 -13.11
CA ALA A 78 3.38 -21.54 -14.25
C ALA A 78 4.67 -22.30 -13.84
N ARG A 79 5.23 -22.03 -12.65
CA ARG A 79 6.47 -22.65 -12.17
C ARG A 79 6.28 -23.98 -11.43
N ASN A 80 5.05 -24.34 -11.05
CA ASN A 80 4.72 -25.62 -10.41
C ASN A 80 3.62 -26.32 -11.23
N PRO A 81 3.96 -27.13 -12.25
CA PRO A 81 3.01 -28.02 -12.91
C PRO A 81 2.54 -29.16 -11.98
#